data_AF-A0A945HEK3-F1
#
_entry.id   AF-A0A945HEK3-F1
#
_cell.length_a   1.000
_cell.length_b   1.000
_cell.length_c   1.000
_cell.angle_alpha   90.00
_cell.angle_beta   90.00
_cell.angle_gamma   90.00
#
_symmetry.space_group_name_H-M   'P 1'
#
loop_
_entity.id
_entity.type
_entity.pdbx_description
1 polymer ?
#
loop_
_entity_poly.entity_id
_entity_poly.type
_entity_poly.pdbx_seq_one_letter_code
_entity_poly.pdbx_strand_id
1 'polypeptide(L)' 'GGCACPPRLPCACGAVPLAVLVRRAGRVPDEAEAADNPRAASARLRTLERR' A
#
# COMPACT_ATOMS: atom_id res chain seq x y z
N GLY A 1 -3.47 -6.97 -9.00
CA GLY A 1 -4.59 -7.90 -9.20
C GLY A 1 -5.88 -7.13 -9.15
N GLY A 2 -6.31 -6.58 -10.29
CA GLY A 2 -7.60 -5.90 -10.40
C GLY A 2 -8.57 -6.85 -11.07
N CYS A 3 -9.55 -7.34 -10.32
CA CYS A 3 -10.63 -8.11 -10.91
C CYS A 3 -11.52 -7.15 -11.72
N ALA A 4 -11.70 -7.42 -13.01
CA ALA A 4 -12.60 -6.67 -13.87
C ALA A 4 -13.96 -7.39 -14.07
N CYS A 5 -14.17 -8.53 -13.40
CA CYS A 5 -15.44 -9.25 -13.49
C CYS A 5 -16.57 -8.43 -12.86
N PRO A 6 -17.80 -8.52 -13.39
CA PRO A 6 -18.94 -7.85 -12.79
C PRO A 6 -19.16 -8.29 -11.34
N PRO A 7 -19.60 -7.39 -10.45
CA PRO A 7 -19.93 -7.76 -9.09
C PRO A 7 -21.06 -8.79 -9.07
N ARG A 8 -21.06 -9.68 -8.07
CA ARG A 8 -22.06 -10.75 -7.85
C ARG A 8 -22.01 -11.93 -8.84
N LEU A 9 -20.99 -12.04 -9.69
CA LEU A 9 -20.72 -13.22 -10.53
C LEU A 9 -19.43 -13.94 -10.08
N PRO A 10 -19.29 -15.25 -10.35
CA PRO A 10 -18.03 -15.95 -10.09
C PRO A 10 -16.89 -15.34 -10.92
N CYS A 11 -15.71 -15.22 -10.31
CA CYS A 11 -14.53 -14.65 -10.96
C CYS A 11 -14.01 -15.60 -12.05
N ALA A 12 -13.79 -15.08 -13.26
CA ALA A 12 -13.20 -15.81 -14.38
C ALA A 12 -12.00 -15.10 -15.02
N CYS A 13 -11.61 -13.91 -14.54
CA CYS A 13 -10.56 -13.10 -15.16
C CYS A 13 -9.12 -13.55 -14.85
N GLY A 14 -8.93 -14.54 -13.96
CA GLY A 14 -7.60 -15.04 -13.59
C GLY A 14 -6.69 -14.03 -12.88
N ALA A 15 -7.21 -12.84 -12.50
CA ALA A 15 -6.42 -11.80 -11.86
C ALA A 15 -5.98 -12.23 -10.45
N VAL A 16 -4.69 -12.50 -10.30
CA VAL A 16 -4.06 -12.80 -9.01
C VAL A 16 -3.30 -11.57 -8.46
N PRO A 17 -3.26 -11.38 -7.13
CA PRO A 17 -2.46 -10.32 -6.53
C PRO A 17 -0.97 -10.65 -6.65
N LEU A 18 -0.18 -9.74 -7.25
CA LEU A 18 1.27 -9.88 -7.41
C LEU A 18 2.05 -9.56 -6.13
N ALA A 19 1.43 -8.84 -5.20
CA ALA A 19 2.06 -8.39 -3.98
C ALA A 19 1.01 -8.20 -2.88
N VAL A 20 1.46 -8.26 -1.63
CA VAL A 20 0.66 -7.95 -0.44
C VAL A 20 1.19 -6.69 0.23
N LEU A 21 0.28 -5.87 0.75
CA LEU A 21 0.65 -4.74 1.59
C LEU A 21 1.12 -5.27 2.94
N VAL A 22 2.36 -4.95 3.31
CA VAL A 22 2.93 -5.32 4.62
C VAL A 22 2.22 -4.57 5.75
N ARG A 23 1.77 -3.34 5.47
CA ARG A 23 0.96 -2.52 6.39
C ARG A 23 -0.18 -1.85 5.64
N ARG A 24 -1.35 -1.73 6.30
CA ARG A 24 -2.52 -1.04 5.75
C ARG A 24 -2.29 0.47 5.62
N ALA A 25 -1.62 1.06 6.60
CA ALA A 25 -1.24 2.47 6.61
C ALA A 25 0.24 2.64 6.26
N GLY A 26 0.59 3.78 5.67
CA GLY A 26 1.98 4.15 5.46
C GLY A 26 2.67 4.50 6.78
N ARG A 27 3.98 4.27 6.87
CA ARG A 27 4.79 4.75 8.00
C ARG A 27 4.97 6.26 7.88
N VAL A 28 4.77 6.95 8.99
CA VAL A 28 5.02 8.38 9.14
C VAL A 28 6.40 8.58 9.77
N PRO A 29 7.06 9.72 9.54
CA PRO A 29 8.23 10.11 10.33
C PRO A 29 7.85 10.21 11.80
N ASP A 30 8.81 10.00 12.69
CA ASP A 30 8.62 10.31 14.10
C ASP A 30 8.79 11.82 14.36
N GLU A 31 8.50 12.25 15.58
CA GLU A 31 8.54 13.67 15.96
C GLU A 31 9.95 14.25 15.88
N ALA A 32 10.98 13.47 16.21
CA ALA A 32 12.37 13.90 16.17
C ALA A 32 12.83 14.09 14.71
N GLU A 33 12.54 13.13 13.84
CA GLU A 33 12.83 13.20 12.40
C GLU A 33 12.13 14.40 11.75
N ALA A 34 10.87 14.66 12.11
CA ALA A 34 10.13 15.81 11.60
C ALA A 34 10.69 17.16 12.09
N ALA A 35 11.26 17.20 13.30
CA ALA A 35 11.91 18.40 13.86
C ALA A 35 13.27 18.67 13.20
N ASP A 36 14.09 17.63 13.06
CA ASP A 36 15.43 17.73 12.45
C ASP A 36 15.36 17.91 10.93
N ASN A 37 14.34 17.33 10.29
CA ASN A 37 14.06 17.48 8.87
C ASN A 37 12.59 17.87 8.63
N PRO A 38 12.25 19.17 8.65
CA PRO A 38 10.89 19.64 8.41
C PRO A 38 10.29 19.21 7.07
N ARG A 39 11.12 18.95 6.05
CA ARG A 39 10.67 18.47 4.74
C ARG A 39 10.12 17.05 4.81
N ALA A 40 10.50 16.26 5.83
CA ALA A 40 10.02 14.90 6.02
C ALA A 40 8.61 14.82 6.62
N ALA A 41 8.08 15.88 7.24
CA ALA A 41 6.82 15.84 8.02
C ALA A 41 5.60 15.28 7.23
N SER A 42 5.56 15.50 5.92
CA SER A 42 4.49 15.01 5.04
C SER A 42 4.78 13.64 4.42
N ALA A 43 5.96 13.06 4.66
CA ALA A 43 6.35 11.78 4.08
C ALA A 43 5.43 10.64 4.57
N ARG A 44 5.10 9.73 3.65
CA ARG A 44 4.28 8.53 3.90
C ARG A 44 4.93 7.35 3.19
N LEU A 45 5.71 6.56 3.91
CA LEU A 45 6.37 5.38 3.34
C LEU A 45 5.38 4.21 3.23
N ARG A 46 5.19 3.67 2.04
CA ARG A 46 4.37 2.47 1.78
C ARG A 46 5.24 1.36 1.21
N THR A 47 5.07 0.15 1.72
CA THR A 47 5.81 -1.03 1.28
C THR A 47 4.86 -2.17 0.92
N LEU A 48 5.32 -3.00 -0.01
CA LEU A 48 4.63 -4.19 -0.47
C LEU A 48 5.65 -5.33 -0.58
N GLU A 49 5.20 -6.55 -0.30
CA GLU A 49 5.98 -7.76 -0.46
C GLU A 49 5.46 -8.51 -1.68
N ARG A 50 6.36 -8.93 -2.56
CA ARG A 50 6.00 -9.70 -3.74
C ARG A 50 5.59 -11.12 -3.33
N ARG A 51 4.45 -11.58 -3.85
CA ARG A 51 3.99 -12.97 -3.69
C ARG A 51 4.59 -13.88 -4.75
#